data_AF-A0A1V4DRU1-F1
#
_entry.id   AF-A0A1V4DRU1-F1
#
_cell.length_a   1.000
_cell.length_b   1.000
_cell.length_c   1.000
_cell.angle_alpha   90.00
_cell.angle_beta   90.00
_cell.angle_gamma   90.00
#
_symmetry.space_group_name_H-M   'P 1'
#
loop_
_entity.id
_entity.type
_entity.pdbx_description
1 polymer ?
#
loop_
_entity_poly.entity_id
_entity_poly.type
_entity_poly.pdbx_seq_one_letter_code
_entity_poly.pdbx_strand_id
1 'polypeptide(L)'
;MVAAGLALTAVAAMVAPLALLGRSQAGRQLYWVPAPDGWALLSLPGEVFASALCAGALIALALAARSQRRAPLLLCGTWALLPPALVWAASHGEVSYFRGVYVLFTLPAWALLAGSGLAAARRSWKAGAVVVVALALLVLPDQRQMRRPFEHNAPVPLDYAAAAEVIERQHRPGDAVVYDRFDSWQLDGGVRYYLPRALELRDVFLTRTPAGIDDLYAVQCPVPERCLGGERRIWLVTQGAEFPLNAIDPAQAGALQTRYRVSTSTPVTGMTVSLLERVGAAGGARQS
;
A
#
# COMPACT_ATOMS: atom_id res chain seq x y z
N MET A 1 21.81 -9.65 -33.83
CA MET A 1 22.25 -8.47 -33.05
C MET A 1 21.51 -7.20 -33.45
N VAL A 2 21.51 -6.79 -34.73
CA VAL A 2 20.87 -5.54 -35.19
C VAL A 2 19.37 -5.47 -34.86
N ALA A 3 18.61 -6.54 -35.09
CA ALA A 3 17.17 -6.58 -34.78
C ALA A 3 16.86 -6.48 -33.28
N ALA A 4 17.71 -7.05 -32.42
CA ALA A 4 17.55 -6.97 -30.97
C ALA A 4 17.88 -5.56 -30.44
N GLY A 5 18.88 -4.90 -31.02
CA GLY A 5 19.20 -3.50 -30.72
C GLY A 5 18.05 -2.57 -31.09
N LEU A 6 17.49 -2.72 -32.30
CA LEU A 6 16.34 -1.93 -32.75
C LEU A 6 15.10 -2.13 -31.85
N ALA A 7 14.82 -3.37 -31.43
CA ALA A 7 13.73 -3.66 -30.52
C ALA A 7 13.92 -3.01 -29.14
N LEU A 8 15.14 -3.08 -28.57
CA LEU A 8 15.47 -2.44 -27.30
C LEU A 8 15.34 -0.91 -27.39
N THR A 9 15.82 -0.29 -28.46
CA THR A 9 15.68 1.15 -28.66
C THR A 9 14.22 1.56 -28.82
N ALA A 10 13.42 0.80 -29.56
CA ALA A 10 11.99 1.09 -29.70
C ALA A 10 11.25 0.98 -28.35
N VAL A 11 11.52 -0.07 -27.56
CA VAL A 11 10.96 -0.23 -26.22
C VAL A 11 11.41 0.91 -25.30
N ALA A 12 12.69 1.25 -25.30
CA ALA A 12 13.22 2.36 -24.51
C ALA A 12 12.54 3.69 -24.89
N ALA A 13 12.36 3.96 -26.18
CA ALA A 13 11.67 5.16 -26.67
C ALA A 13 10.20 5.20 -26.23
N MET A 14 9.50 4.06 -26.23
CA MET A 14 8.10 3.97 -25.78
C MET A 14 7.96 4.14 -24.26
N VAL A 15 8.90 3.64 -23.47
CA VAL A 15 8.83 3.65 -22.00
C VAL A 15 9.43 4.94 -21.41
N ALA A 16 10.33 5.62 -22.11
CA ALA A 16 11.01 6.82 -21.61
C ALA A 16 10.06 7.93 -21.12
N PRO A 17 8.97 8.30 -21.83
CA PRO A 17 8.05 9.32 -21.34
C PRO A 17 7.41 8.93 -20.00
N LEU A 18 7.01 7.67 -19.86
CA LEU A 18 6.44 7.15 -18.62
C LEU A 18 7.46 7.15 -17.48
N ALA A 19 8.70 6.75 -17.75
CA ALA A 19 9.78 6.77 -16.76
C ALA A 19 10.11 8.19 -16.30
N LEU A 20 10.13 9.16 -17.22
CA LEU A 20 10.39 10.57 -16.91
C LEU A 20 9.26 11.19 -16.08
N LEU A 21 8.00 10.94 -16.45
CA LEU A 21 6.84 11.39 -15.67
C LEU A 21 6.82 10.73 -14.29
N GLY A 22 7.06 9.42 -14.21
CA GLY A 22 7.13 8.68 -12.95
C GLY A 22 8.22 9.22 -12.02
N ARG A 23 9.40 9.57 -12.55
CA ARG A 23 10.49 10.15 -11.77
C ARG A 23 10.10 11.47 -11.09
N SER A 24 9.28 12.31 -11.74
CA SER A 24 8.82 13.58 -11.16
C SER A 24 7.92 13.39 -9.92
N GLN A 25 7.30 12.21 -9.78
CA GLN A 25 6.44 11.88 -8.64
C GLN A 25 7.12 10.97 -7.60
N ALA A 26 8.18 10.27 -7.99
CA ALA A 26 8.84 9.25 -7.19
C ALA A 26 9.32 9.79 -5.84
N GLY A 27 9.87 11.01 -5.81
CA GLY A 27 10.34 11.64 -4.56
C GLY A 27 9.23 11.85 -3.53
N ARG A 28 7.99 12.15 -3.94
CA ARG A 28 6.86 12.32 -3.01
C ARG A 28 6.33 10.98 -2.49
N GLN A 29 6.37 9.93 -3.33
CA GLN A 29 5.74 8.65 -3.03
C GLN A 29 6.67 7.63 -2.36
N LEU A 30 7.97 7.71 -2.65
CA LEU A 30 8.96 6.70 -2.27
C LEU A 30 10.06 7.25 -1.35
N TYR A 31 9.91 8.48 -0.82
CA TYR A 31 10.90 9.09 0.10
C TYR A 31 11.23 8.20 1.31
N TRP A 32 10.29 7.37 1.73
CA TRP A 32 10.41 6.49 2.89
C TRP A 32 11.10 5.15 2.57
N VAL A 33 11.34 4.84 1.29
CA VAL A 33 11.99 3.59 0.89
C VAL A 33 13.51 3.78 1.01
N PRO A 34 14.21 2.98 1.85
CA PRO A 34 15.65 3.10 1.98
C PRO A 34 16.37 2.59 0.74
N ALA A 35 17.58 3.10 0.49
CA ALA A 35 18.48 2.51 -0.49
C ALA A 35 18.81 1.05 -0.10
N PRO A 36 18.74 0.08 -1.02
CA PRO A 36 18.94 -1.32 -0.68
C PRO A 36 20.43 -1.64 -0.52
N ASP A 37 20.76 -2.40 0.52
CA ASP A 37 22.08 -3.01 0.65
C ASP A 37 22.16 -4.34 -0.14
N GLY A 38 23.28 -5.06 -0.01
CA GLY A 38 23.41 -6.39 -0.63
C GLY A 38 22.50 -7.45 0.02
N TRP A 39 22.12 -7.27 1.29
CA TRP A 39 21.22 -8.18 1.99
C TRP A 39 19.80 -8.08 1.46
N ALA A 40 19.37 -6.88 1.05
CA ALA A 40 18.08 -6.64 0.44
C ALA A 40 17.83 -7.53 -0.81
N LEU A 41 18.88 -7.83 -1.60
CA LEU A 41 18.77 -8.78 -2.72
C LEU A 41 18.52 -10.22 -2.27
N LEU A 42 19.11 -10.63 -1.14
CA LEU A 42 18.96 -11.97 -0.59
C LEU A 42 17.61 -12.15 0.12
N SER A 43 17.05 -11.08 0.71
CA SER A 43 15.72 -11.10 1.34
C SER A 43 14.58 -11.01 0.33
N LEU A 44 14.82 -10.40 -0.84
CA LEU A 44 13.81 -10.13 -1.86
C LEU A 44 12.96 -11.34 -2.25
N PRO A 45 13.50 -12.56 -2.47
CA PRO A 45 12.66 -13.72 -2.78
C PRO A 45 11.64 -13.99 -1.66
N GLY A 46 12.00 -13.86 -0.39
CA GLY A 46 11.07 -14.04 0.72
C GLY A 46 9.90 -13.06 0.66
N GLU A 47 10.16 -11.80 0.31
CA GLU A 47 9.13 -10.77 0.11
C GLU A 47 8.24 -11.05 -1.10
N VAL A 48 8.83 -11.43 -2.24
CA VAL A 48 8.14 -11.69 -3.50
C VAL A 48 7.23 -12.91 -3.42
N PHE A 49 7.68 -13.96 -2.74
CA PHE A 49 6.91 -15.19 -2.55
C PHE A 49 6.04 -15.17 -1.29
N ALA A 50 6.11 -14.11 -0.47
CA ALA A 50 5.47 -14.03 0.84
C ALA A 50 5.82 -15.21 1.77
N SER A 51 6.96 -15.87 1.52
CA SER A 51 7.40 -17.10 2.19
C SER A 51 8.83 -17.42 1.79
N ALA A 52 9.76 -17.37 2.76
CA ALA A 52 11.16 -17.74 2.52
C ALA A 52 11.30 -19.23 2.13
N LEU A 53 10.42 -20.08 2.66
CA LEU A 53 10.41 -21.51 2.37
C LEU A 53 9.92 -21.80 0.95
N CYS A 54 8.85 -21.12 0.51
CA CYS A 54 8.39 -21.16 -0.87
C CYS A 54 9.48 -20.68 -1.83
N ALA A 55 10.10 -19.53 -1.50
CA ALA A 55 11.19 -18.97 -2.28
C ALA A 55 12.35 -19.96 -2.44
N GLY A 56 12.84 -20.53 -1.34
CA GLY A 56 13.93 -21.50 -1.36
C GLY A 56 13.60 -22.76 -2.17
N ALA A 57 12.39 -23.31 -2.02
CA ALA A 57 11.96 -24.49 -2.76
C ALA A 57 11.85 -24.22 -4.27
N LEU A 58 11.26 -23.09 -4.67
CA LEU A 58 11.14 -22.72 -6.08
C LEU A 58 12.49 -22.38 -6.71
N ILE A 59 13.40 -21.71 -5.98
CA ILE A 59 14.77 -21.48 -6.43
C ILE A 59 15.51 -22.81 -6.61
N ALA A 60 15.41 -23.73 -5.66
CA ALA A 60 16.06 -25.05 -5.76
C ALA A 60 15.57 -25.84 -6.98
N LEU A 61 14.25 -25.83 -7.24
CA LEU A 61 13.68 -26.43 -8.43
C LEU A 61 14.11 -25.69 -9.70
N ALA A 62 14.16 -24.35 -9.69
CA ALA A 62 14.61 -23.56 -10.83
C ALA A 62 16.08 -23.85 -11.19
N LEU A 63 16.95 -24.06 -10.20
CA LEU A 63 18.35 -24.47 -10.43
C LEU A 63 18.47 -25.87 -11.04
N ALA A 64 17.50 -26.74 -10.78
CA ALA A 64 17.40 -28.06 -11.40
C ALA A 64 16.79 -28.02 -12.82
N ALA A 65 16.40 -26.85 -13.33
CA ALA A 65 15.78 -26.72 -14.65
C ALA A 65 16.67 -27.28 -15.77
N ARG A 66 16.08 -28.16 -16.58
CA ARG A 66 16.71 -28.72 -17.78
C ARG A 66 15.74 -28.58 -18.94
N SER A 67 16.28 -28.30 -20.13
CA SER A 67 15.53 -28.24 -21.38
C SER A 67 16.48 -28.58 -22.52
N GLN A 68 15.97 -29.29 -23.53
CA GLN A 68 16.68 -29.51 -24.79
C GLN A 68 16.96 -28.20 -25.53
N ARG A 69 16.09 -27.19 -25.33
CA ARG A 69 16.25 -25.84 -25.88
C ARG A 69 16.72 -24.90 -24.78
N ARG A 70 17.90 -24.30 -24.96
CA ARG A 70 18.46 -23.32 -24.01
C ARG A 70 17.71 -21.99 -24.00
N ALA A 71 17.15 -21.57 -25.14
CA ALA A 71 16.54 -20.25 -25.29
C ALA A 71 15.39 -19.96 -24.29
N PRO A 72 14.42 -20.87 -24.05
CA PRO A 72 13.38 -20.64 -23.03
C PRO A 72 13.93 -20.51 -21.60
N LEU A 73 14.96 -21.29 -21.25
CA LEU A 73 15.59 -21.20 -19.92
C LEU A 73 16.31 -19.88 -19.74
N LEU A 74 17.03 -19.42 -20.77
CA LEU A 74 17.68 -18.11 -20.76
C LEU A 74 16.65 -16.99 -20.66
N LEU A 75 15.57 -17.04 -21.45
CA LEU A 75 14.49 -16.05 -21.38
C LEU A 75 13.88 -15.98 -19.98
N CYS A 76 13.51 -17.12 -19.39
CA CYS A 76 12.92 -17.14 -18.05
C CYS A 76 13.94 -16.74 -16.97
N GLY A 77 15.21 -17.15 -17.08
CA GLY A 77 16.27 -16.75 -16.16
C GLY A 77 16.53 -15.25 -16.21
N THR A 78 16.60 -14.67 -17.41
CA THR A 78 16.72 -13.23 -17.61
C THR A 78 15.49 -12.51 -17.06
N TRP A 79 14.27 -12.98 -17.32
CA TRP A 79 13.05 -12.38 -16.77
C TRP A 79 12.99 -12.47 -15.25
N ALA A 80 13.45 -13.57 -14.64
CA ALA A 80 13.46 -13.76 -13.20
C ALA A 80 14.49 -12.86 -12.47
N LEU A 81 15.67 -12.66 -13.07
CA LEU A 81 16.82 -12.05 -12.40
C LEU A 81 17.14 -10.62 -12.84
N LEU A 82 16.95 -10.29 -14.12
CA LEU A 82 17.34 -8.99 -14.65
C LEU A 82 16.51 -7.85 -14.06
N PRO A 83 15.16 -7.92 -13.97
CA PRO A 83 14.39 -6.81 -13.43
C PRO A 83 14.72 -6.47 -11.97
N PRO A 84 14.81 -7.45 -11.03
CA PRO A 84 15.25 -7.17 -9.67
C PRO A 84 16.63 -6.52 -9.58
N ALA A 85 17.60 -7.00 -10.38
CA ALA A 85 18.94 -6.43 -10.42
C ALA A 85 18.95 -4.99 -10.93
N LEU A 86 18.15 -4.69 -11.96
CA LEU A 86 18.01 -3.33 -12.49
C LEU A 86 17.33 -2.39 -11.49
N VAL A 87 16.28 -2.86 -10.81
CA VAL A 87 15.60 -2.07 -9.76
C VAL A 87 16.56 -1.81 -8.60
N TRP A 88 17.32 -2.81 -8.15
CA TRP A 88 18.33 -2.65 -7.11
C TRP A 88 19.40 -1.61 -7.49
N ALA A 89 19.94 -1.71 -8.71
CA ALA A 89 20.95 -0.77 -9.20
C ALA A 89 20.38 0.65 -9.32
N ALA A 90 19.17 0.81 -9.85
CA ALA A 90 18.51 2.10 -9.98
C ALA A 90 18.16 2.75 -8.63
N SER A 91 18.00 1.94 -7.58
CA SER A 91 17.61 2.39 -6.24
C SER A 91 18.73 3.05 -5.43
N HIS A 92 19.94 3.13 -6.00
CA HIS A 92 21.07 3.89 -5.44
C HIS A 92 21.12 5.34 -5.95
N GLY A 93 20.13 5.77 -6.74
CA GLY A 93 19.98 7.15 -7.20
C GLY A 93 19.32 8.07 -6.15
N GLU A 94 18.66 9.13 -6.63
CA GLU A 94 17.93 10.09 -5.78
C GLU A 94 16.76 9.45 -5.02
N VAL A 95 16.16 8.39 -5.57
CA VAL A 95 14.99 7.71 -5.01
C VAL A 95 15.20 6.20 -5.09
N SER A 96 14.88 5.50 -4.01
CA SER A 96 14.88 4.04 -3.98
C SER A 96 13.55 3.48 -4.51
N TYR A 97 13.64 2.52 -5.42
CA TYR A 97 12.51 1.77 -5.96
C TYR A 97 12.50 0.32 -5.46
N PHE A 98 13.35 -0.02 -4.49
CA PHE A 98 13.56 -1.42 -4.13
C PHE A 98 12.47 -1.92 -3.18
N ARG A 99 11.40 -2.47 -3.75
CA ARG A 99 10.30 -3.12 -3.03
C ARG A 99 9.88 -4.40 -3.73
N GLY A 100 9.61 -5.47 -2.96
CA GLY A 100 9.13 -6.76 -3.50
C GLY A 100 7.91 -6.63 -4.42
N VAL A 101 6.97 -5.72 -4.11
CA VAL A 101 5.76 -5.50 -4.91
C VAL A 101 6.04 -5.04 -6.34
N TYR A 102 7.17 -4.36 -6.59
CA TYR A 102 7.52 -3.85 -7.92
C TYR A 102 8.16 -4.90 -8.83
N VAL A 103 8.49 -6.08 -8.31
CA VAL A 103 9.08 -7.18 -9.07
C VAL A 103 8.20 -8.43 -9.09
N LEU A 104 6.94 -8.35 -8.62
CA LEU A 104 5.98 -9.46 -8.65
C LEU A 104 5.75 -10.02 -10.06
N PHE A 105 5.92 -9.20 -11.09
CA PHE A 105 5.82 -9.63 -12.48
C PHE A 105 6.91 -10.65 -12.89
N THR A 106 7.89 -10.92 -12.04
CA THR A 106 8.90 -11.99 -12.24
C THR A 106 8.43 -13.37 -11.78
N LEU A 107 7.35 -13.45 -10.98
CA LEU A 107 6.80 -14.71 -10.45
C LEU A 107 6.52 -15.79 -11.51
N PRO A 108 5.93 -15.46 -12.68
CA PRO A 108 5.69 -16.48 -13.69
C PRO A 108 6.99 -17.10 -14.24
N ALA A 109 8.07 -16.32 -14.33
CA ALA A 109 9.38 -16.81 -14.77
C ALA A 109 9.94 -17.84 -13.79
N TRP A 110 9.84 -17.56 -12.50
CA TRP A 110 10.22 -18.50 -11.44
C TRP A 110 9.38 -19.77 -11.48
N ALA A 111 8.06 -19.66 -11.67
CA ALA A 111 7.18 -20.81 -11.79
C ALA A 111 7.52 -21.70 -13.00
N LEU A 112 7.83 -21.10 -14.16
CA LEU A 112 8.24 -21.82 -15.36
C LEU A 112 9.58 -22.55 -15.18
N LEU A 113 10.57 -21.90 -14.56
CA LEU A 113 11.86 -22.51 -14.25
C LEU A 113 11.71 -23.66 -13.25
N ALA A 114 10.98 -23.43 -12.15
CA ALA A 114 10.73 -24.44 -11.13
C ALA A 114 9.95 -25.64 -11.71
N GLY A 115 8.92 -25.40 -12.52
CA GLY A 115 8.18 -26.43 -13.23
C GLY A 115 9.06 -27.23 -14.19
N SER A 116 9.98 -26.57 -14.89
CA SER A 116 10.96 -27.22 -15.76
C SER A 116 11.92 -28.12 -14.97
N GLY A 117 12.40 -27.65 -13.82
CA GLY A 117 13.26 -28.47 -12.95
C GLY A 117 12.54 -29.64 -12.32
N LEU A 118 11.30 -29.45 -11.88
CA LEU A 118 10.46 -30.54 -11.40
C LEU A 118 10.20 -31.57 -12.51
N ALA A 119 9.92 -31.12 -13.73
CA ALA A 119 9.72 -32.00 -14.88
C ALA A 119 10.98 -32.79 -15.24
N ALA A 120 12.17 -32.21 -15.06
CA ALA A 120 13.45 -32.88 -15.28
C ALA A 120 13.81 -33.88 -14.18
N ALA A 121 13.45 -33.58 -12.91
CA ALA A 121 13.78 -34.40 -11.76
C ALA A 121 12.75 -35.51 -11.47
N ARG A 122 11.50 -35.36 -11.91
CA ARG A 122 10.43 -36.32 -11.60
C ARG A 122 10.67 -37.68 -12.28
N ARG A 123 10.50 -38.75 -11.52
CA ARG A 123 10.48 -40.14 -12.05
C ARG A 123 9.13 -40.51 -12.66
N SER A 124 8.05 -39.89 -12.19
CA SER A 124 6.69 -40.07 -12.69
C SER A 124 5.87 -38.81 -12.45
N TRP A 125 4.75 -38.67 -13.16
CA TRP A 125 3.84 -37.54 -12.94
C TRP A 125 3.26 -37.52 -11.51
N LYS A 126 3.04 -38.71 -10.93
CA LYS A 126 2.55 -38.87 -9.54
C LYS A 126 3.56 -38.31 -8.54
N ALA A 127 4.85 -38.61 -8.72
CA ALA A 127 5.91 -38.05 -7.87
C ALA A 127 5.96 -36.52 -7.97
N GLY A 128 5.81 -35.98 -9.19
CA GLY A 128 5.71 -34.54 -9.40
C GLY A 128 4.50 -33.92 -8.67
N ALA A 129 3.32 -34.56 -8.77
CA ALA A 129 2.12 -34.11 -8.07
C ALA A 129 2.29 -34.14 -6.55
N VAL A 130 2.92 -35.18 -6.00
CA VAL A 130 3.22 -35.28 -4.56
C VAL A 130 4.12 -34.12 -4.12
N VAL A 131 5.15 -33.77 -4.89
CA VAL A 131 6.03 -32.62 -4.56
C VAL A 131 5.24 -31.31 -4.57
N VAL A 132 4.38 -31.08 -5.56
CA VAL A 132 3.54 -29.86 -5.62
C VAL A 132 2.58 -29.80 -4.44
N VAL A 133 1.91 -30.90 -4.10
CA VAL A 133 1.01 -30.96 -2.93
C VAL A 133 1.77 -30.75 -1.64
N ALA A 134 2.94 -31.38 -1.47
CA ALA A 134 3.79 -31.19 -0.30
C ALA A 134 4.22 -29.73 -0.16
N LEU A 135 4.65 -29.08 -1.24
CA LEU A 135 5.00 -27.66 -1.24
C LEU A 135 3.79 -26.78 -0.89
N ALA A 136 2.61 -27.07 -1.47
CA ALA A 136 1.39 -26.32 -1.18
C ALA A 136 0.98 -26.42 0.30
N LEU A 137 1.09 -27.62 0.90
CA LEU A 137 0.83 -27.82 2.32
C LEU A 137 1.87 -27.13 3.20
N LEU A 138 3.13 -27.18 2.80
CA LEU A 138 4.24 -26.58 3.52
C LEU A 138 4.16 -25.04 3.58
N VAL A 139 3.69 -24.42 2.50
CA VAL A 139 3.55 -22.95 2.38
C VAL A 139 2.16 -22.47 2.82
N LEU A 140 1.24 -23.39 3.16
CA LEU A 140 -0.13 -23.07 3.57
C LEU A 140 -0.21 -22.11 4.78
N PRO A 141 0.62 -22.22 5.84
CA PRO A 141 0.59 -21.27 6.95
C PRO A 141 0.88 -19.84 6.49
N ASP A 142 1.91 -19.64 5.66
CA ASP A 142 2.31 -18.33 5.14
C ASP A 142 1.22 -17.74 4.23
N GLN A 143 0.59 -18.58 3.40
CA GLN A 143 -0.54 -18.17 2.56
C GLN A 143 -1.79 -17.82 3.37
N ARG A 144 -2.00 -18.48 4.51
CA ARG A 144 -3.07 -18.13 5.44
C ARG A 144 -2.75 -16.83 6.15
N GLN A 145 -1.50 -16.63 6.57
CA GLN A 145 -1.06 -15.39 7.19
C GLN A 145 -1.31 -14.21 6.27
N MET A 146 -0.86 -14.26 5.01
CA MET A 146 -1.05 -13.17 4.03
C MET A 146 -2.53 -12.81 3.75
N ARG A 147 -3.49 -13.65 4.19
CA ARG A 147 -4.93 -13.43 4.05
C ARG A 147 -5.62 -13.03 5.35
N ARG A 148 -4.88 -12.87 6.45
CA ARG A 148 -5.44 -12.36 7.70
C ARG A 148 -5.73 -10.87 7.57
N PRO A 149 -6.65 -10.33 8.40
CA PRO A 149 -6.86 -8.89 8.50
C PRO A 149 -5.54 -8.15 8.74
N PHE A 150 -5.42 -6.95 8.17
CA PHE A 150 -4.30 -6.02 8.34
C PHE A 150 -2.95 -6.46 7.73
N GLU A 151 -2.88 -7.63 7.10
CA GLU A 151 -1.66 -8.13 6.46
C GLU A 151 -1.42 -7.41 5.14
N HIS A 152 -0.85 -6.22 5.27
CA HIS A 152 -0.41 -5.34 4.20
C HIS A 152 1.00 -4.88 4.55
N ASN A 153 1.80 -4.56 3.53
CA ASN A 153 3.14 -3.99 3.74
C ASN A 153 3.03 -2.51 4.14
N ALA A 154 2.50 -2.28 5.34
CA ALA A 154 2.30 -1.00 6.00
C ALA A 154 3.02 -1.02 7.37
N PRO A 155 3.56 0.12 7.84
CA PRO A 155 4.34 0.17 9.07
C PRO A 155 3.53 -0.14 10.33
N VAL A 156 2.20 0.02 10.28
CA VAL A 156 1.29 -0.32 11.35
C VAL A 156 0.02 -0.99 10.79
N PRO A 157 -0.61 -1.93 11.52
CA PRO A 157 -1.90 -2.49 11.13
C PRO A 157 -3.00 -1.43 11.28
N LEU A 158 -3.77 -1.18 10.22
CA LEU A 158 -4.86 -0.20 10.21
C LEU A 158 -6.21 -0.88 9.96
N ASP A 159 -7.13 -0.80 10.92
CA ASP A 159 -8.49 -1.34 10.80
C ASP A 159 -9.52 -0.33 10.27
N TYR A 160 -9.46 -0.08 8.97
CA TYR A 160 -10.37 0.83 8.28
C TYR A 160 -11.85 0.46 8.44
N ALA A 161 -12.14 -0.85 8.51
CA ALA A 161 -13.50 -1.33 8.68
C ALA A 161 -14.06 -0.97 10.06
N ALA A 162 -13.28 -1.21 11.12
CA ALA A 162 -13.69 -0.81 12.47
C ALA A 162 -13.82 0.71 12.62
N ALA A 163 -12.91 1.49 12.01
CA ALA A 163 -13.03 2.95 12.01
C ALA A 163 -14.30 3.43 11.30
N ALA A 164 -14.63 2.87 10.13
CA ALA A 164 -15.87 3.17 9.41
C ALA A 164 -17.11 2.81 10.24
N GLU A 165 -17.09 1.65 10.91
CA GLU A 165 -18.21 1.18 11.74
C GLU A 165 -18.46 2.11 12.95
N VAL A 166 -17.41 2.67 13.57
CA VAL A 166 -17.57 3.69 14.63
C VAL A 166 -18.32 4.91 14.10
N ILE A 167 -17.91 5.42 12.93
CA ILE A 167 -18.54 6.58 12.30
C ILE A 167 -19.99 6.26 11.93
N GLU A 168 -20.24 5.14 11.24
CA GLU A 168 -21.57 4.73 10.78
C GLU A 168 -22.59 4.64 11.92
N ARG A 169 -22.21 4.01 13.04
CA ARG A 169 -23.11 3.83 14.19
C ARG A 169 -23.56 5.12 14.85
N GLN A 170 -22.79 6.20 14.72
CA GLN A 170 -23.01 7.45 15.44
C GLN A 170 -23.18 8.67 14.53
N HIS A 171 -23.17 8.44 13.21
CA HIS A 171 -23.31 9.47 12.21
C HIS A 171 -24.66 10.18 12.34
N ARG A 172 -24.66 11.50 12.11
CA ARG A 172 -25.87 12.30 11.92
C ARG A 172 -25.75 13.14 10.65
N PRO A 173 -26.89 13.45 9.99
CA PRO A 173 -26.89 14.38 8.86
C PRO A 173 -26.19 15.70 9.20
N GLY A 174 -25.25 16.10 8.35
CA GLY A 174 -24.45 17.32 8.54
C GLY A 174 -23.17 17.13 9.36
N ASP A 175 -22.86 15.91 9.82
CA ASP A 175 -21.51 15.58 10.28
C ASP A 175 -20.51 15.73 9.12
N ALA A 176 -19.28 16.13 9.46
CA ALA A 176 -18.15 16.17 8.53
C ALA A 176 -16.99 15.32 9.04
N VAL A 177 -15.90 15.23 8.27
CA VAL A 177 -14.74 14.42 8.63
C VAL A 177 -13.43 15.18 8.38
N VAL A 178 -12.42 14.84 9.17
CA VAL A 178 -11.01 15.21 9.01
C VAL A 178 -10.21 13.92 9.15
N TYR A 179 -9.36 13.66 8.18
CA TYR A 179 -8.40 12.56 8.24
C TYR A 179 -7.03 13.13 8.54
N ASP A 180 -6.26 12.45 9.38
CA ASP A 180 -4.82 12.65 9.46
C ASP A 180 -4.20 12.37 8.08
N ARG A 181 -3.36 13.32 7.65
CA ARG A 181 -2.60 13.32 6.39
C ARG A 181 -1.19 13.88 6.59
N PHE A 182 -0.79 14.09 7.85
CA PHE A 182 0.47 14.74 8.16
C PHE A 182 1.60 13.73 8.07
N ASP A 183 1.47 12.63 8.82
CA ASP A 183 2.45 11.53 8.85
C ASP A 183 1.82 10.15 8.52
N SER A 184 0.57 10.14 8.04
CA SER A 184 -0.16 8.92 7.71
C SER A 184 -0.54 8.82 6.24
N TRP A 185 -0.68 7.58 5.76
CA TRP A 185 -0.99 7.28 4.35
C TRP A 185 -2.40 6.72 4.21
N GLN A 186 -3.22 7.35 3.35
CA GLN A 186 -4.50 6.81 2.83
C GLN A 186 -5.58 6.47 3.87
N LEU A 187 -5.60 7.14 5.03
CA LEU A 187 -6.68 6.94 6.02
C LEU A 187 -8.05 7.24 5.45
N ASP A 188 -8.16 8.28 4.62
CA ASP A 188 -9.39 8.67 3.94
C ASP A 188 -9.88 7.62 2.95
N GLY A 189 -9.01 7.18 2.04
CA GLY A 189 -9.33 6.16 1.04
C GLY A 189 -9.73 4.85 1.70
N GLY A 190 -8.98 4.44 2.73
CA GLY A 190 -9.25 3.23 3.51
C GLY A 190 -10.60 3.27 4.23
N VAL A 191 -10.85 4.30 5.05
CA VAL A 191 -12.12 4.40 5.80
C VAL A 191 -13.31 4.60 4.86
N ARG A 192 -13.19 5.44 3.83
CA ARG A 192 -14.28 5.69 2.87
C ARG A 192 -14.67 4.44 2.09
N TYR A 193 -13.73 3.53 1.84
CA TYR A 193 -14.03 2.25 1.19
C TYR A 193 -15.02 1.39 1.99
N TYR A 194 -14.95 1.44 3.32
CA TYR A 194 -15.81 0.65 4.21
C TYR A 194 -17.09 1.37 4.66
N LEU A 195 -17.18 2.68 4.47
CA LEU A 195 -18.42 3.43 4.75
C LEU A 195 -19.52 3.05 3.73
N PRO A 196 -20.80 3.04 4.15
CA PRO A 196 -21.92 2.90 3.22
C PRO A 196 -21.84 3.95 2.11
N ARG A 197 -22.09 3.56 0.86
CA ARG A 197 -21.98 4.50 -0.29
C ARG A 197 -22.91 5.73 -0.19
N ALA A 198 -24.02 5.60 0.53
CA ALA A 198 -24.95 6.71 0.75
C ALA A 198 -24.49 7.69 1.86
N LEU A 199 -23.51 7.29 2.67
CA LEU A 199 -22.95 8.09 3.75
C LEU A 199 -21.75 8.88 3.20
N GLU A 200 -22.04 10.07 2.67
CA GLU A 200 -21.01 11.01 2.22
C GLU A 200 -20.71 12.04 3.30
N LEU A 201 -19.48 11.99 3.82
CA LEU A 201 -18.96 12.99 4.75
C LEU A 201 -18.16 14.03 3.96
N ARG A 202 -18.42 15.30 4.24
CA ARG A 202 -17.56 16.39 3.76
C ARG A 202 -16.21 16.29 4.45
N ASP A 203 -15.13 16.11 3.71
CA ASP A 203 -13.77 16.34 4.24
C ASP A 203 -13.56 17.85 4.38
N VAL A 204 -13.43 18.31 5.63
CA VAL A 204 -13.48 19.74 5.97
C VAL A 204 -12.32 20.52 5.37
N PHE A 205 -11.13 19.93 5.37
CA PHE A 205 -9.91 20.58 4.91
C PHE A 205 -9.54 20.19 3.47
N LEU A 206 -10.35 19.37 2.80
CA LEU A 206 -10.14 19.01 1.40
C LEU A 206 -10.67 20.09 0.46
N THR A 207 -9.78 20.67 -0.36
CA THR A 207 -10.16 21.63 -1.40
C THR A 207 -10.33 20.96 -2.75
N ARG A 208 -9.40 20.08 -3.13
CA ARG A 208 -9.50 19.27 -4.37
C ARG A 208 -9.15 17.82 -4.08
N THR A 209 -9.99 16.91 -4.54
CA THR A 209 -9.77 15.47 -4.44
C THR A 209 -8.61 15.03 -5.32
N PRO A 210 -7.83 13.99 -4.95
CA PRO A 210 -6.76 13.44 -5.79
C PRO A 210 -7.23 13.15 -7.23
N ALA A 211 -8.36 12.45 -7.37
CA ALA A 211 -8.95 12.08 -8.67
C ALA A 211 -9.39 13.28 -9.53
N GLY A 212 -9.62 14.45 -8.93
CA GLY A 212 -10.07 15.65 -9.66
C GLY A 212 -8.92 16.49 -10.22
N ILE A 213 -7.67 16.15 -9.88
CA ILE A 213 -6.46 16.88 -10.30
C ILE A 213 -5.39 15.95 -10.86
N ASP A 214 -5.74 14.68 -11.11
CA ASP A 214 -4.82 13.65 -11.60
C ASP A 214 -3.53 13.51 -10.76
N ASP A 215 -3.65 13.67 -9.43
CA ASP A 215 -2.57 13.50 -8.46
C ASP A 215 -2.94 12.38 -7.46
N LEU A 216 -1.95 11.79 -6.80
CA LEU A 216 -2.19 10.83 -5.71
C LEU A 216 -2.57 11.52 -4.40
N TYR A 217 -2.24 12.79 -4.25
CA TYR A 217 -2.43 13.54 -3.01
C TYR A 217 -3.54 14.57 -3.15
N ALA A 218 -4.28 14.73 -2.07
CA ALA A 218 -5.28 15.78 -1.91
C ALA A 218 -4.63 17.17 -1.85
N VAL A 219 -5.34 18.18 -2.37
CA VAL A 219 -5.01 19.58 -2.07
C VAL A 219 -5.78 20.00 -0.84
N GLN A 220 -5.05 20.24 0.24
CA GLN A 220 -5.60 20.70 1.51
C GLN A 220 -5.83 22.21 1.50
N CYS A 221 -6.75 22.65 2.35
CA CYS A 221 -7.08 24.05 2.54
C CYS A 221 -5.87 24.82 3.08
N PRO A 222 -5.42 25.89 2.41
CA PRO A 222 -4.24 26.65 2.84
C PRO A 222 -4.47 27.48 4.10
N VAL A 223 -5.73 27.77 4.45
CA VAL A 223 -6.12 28.53 5.65
C VAL A 223 -7.23 27.76 6.36
N PRO A 224 -6.89 26.78 7.22
CA PRO A 224 -7.85 25.85 7.82
C PRO A 224 -9.08 26.51 8.44
N GLU A 225 -8.93 27.67 9.08
CA GLU A 225 -10.01 28.41 9.73
C GLU A 225 -11.11 28.83 8.74
N ARG A 226 -10.75 29.14 7.49
CA ARG A 226 -11.70 29.53 6.44
C ARG A 226 -12.48 28.35 5.88
N CYS A 227 -11.96 27.14 6.04
CA CYS A 227 -12.58 25.91 5.54
C CYS A 227 -13.50 25.26 6.58
N LEU A 228 -13.44 25.69 7.85
CA LEU A 228 -14.42 25.32 8.88
C LEU A 228 -15.74 26.05 8.63
N GLY A 229 -16.77 25.29 8.26
CA GLY A 229 -18.11 25.79 8.06
C GLY A 229 -18.93 25.85 9.36
N GLY A 230 -20.21 25.53 9.21
CA GLY A 230 -21.22 25.48 10.27
C GLY A 230 -21.40 24.09 10.89
N GLU A 231 -20.47 23.15 10.68
CA GLU A 231 -20.58 21.77 11.15
C GLU A 231 -20.79 21.75 12.67
N ARG A 232 -21.76 20.97 13.15
CA ARG A 232 -21.93 20.80 14.60
C ARG A 232 -20.99 19.75 15.16
N ARG A 233 -20.65 18.79 14.32
CA ARG A 233 -19.91 17.57 14.64
C ARG A 233 -18.91 17.28 13.53
N ILE A 234 -17.68 16.97 13.91
CA ILE A 234 -16.61 16.59 13.00
C ILE A 234 -16.00 15.29 13.51
N TRP A 235 -15.92 14.28 12.65
CA TRP A 235 -15.16 13.07 12.89
C TRP A 235 -13.69 13.34 12.60
N LEU A 236 -12.80 13.07 13.55
CA LEU A 236 -11.37 13.15 13.38
C LEU A 236 -10.79 11.74 13.44
N VAL A 237 -10.22 11.29 12.33
CA VAL A 237 -9.64 9.94 12.18
C VAL A 237 -8.13 10.05 12.09
N THR A 238 -7.42 9.48 13.05
CA THR A 238 -5.95 9.59 13.15
C THR A 238 -5.27 8.24 13.30
N GLN A 239 -4.02 8.14 12.86
CA GLN A 239 -3.18 6.97 13.12
C GLN A 239 -2.62 7.03 14.55
N GLY A 240 -2.78 5.96 15.34
CA GLY A 240 -1.99 5.69 16.56
C GLY A 240 -1.94 6.70 17.73
N ALA A 241 -2.87 7.65 17.89
CA ALA A 241 -2.73 8.72 18.88
C ALA A 241 -3.69 8.64 20.09
N GLU A 242 -3.15 8.86 21.29
CA GLU A 242 -3.92 9.11 22.52
C GLU A 242 -4.53 10.52 22.54
N PHE A 243 -3.86 11.50 21.92
CA PHE A 243 -4.31 12.89 21.79
C PHE A 243 -4.56 13.20 20.30
N PRO A 244 -5.80 13.09 19.81
CA PRO A 244 -6.07 13.02 18.37
C PRO A 244 -5.67 14.29 17.60
N LEU A 245 -5.69 15.46 18.24
CA LEU A 245 -5.32 16.71 17.59
C LEU A 245 -3.82 16.90 17.41
N ASN A 246 -2.97 16.13 18.12
CA ASN A 246 -1.52 16.20 17.94
C ASN A 246 -1.04 15.40 16.71
N ALA A 247 -1.90 14.57 16.14
CA ALA A 247 -1.56 13.71 15.00
C ALA A 247 -1.82 14.37 13.63
N ILE A 248 -2.47 15.54 13.61
CA ILE A 248 -2.77 16.27 12.37
C ILE A 248 -1.89 17.51 12.24
N ASP A 249 -1.94 18.14 11.06
CA ASP A 249 -1.25 19.40 10.80
C ASP A 249 -1.55 20.44 11.91
N PRO A 250 -0.52 21.09 12.50
CA PRO A 250 -0.72 22.00 13.62
C PRO A 250 -1.68 23.17 13.34
N ALA A 251 -1.76 23.67 12.10
CA ALA A 251 -2.70 24.72 11.74
C ALA A 251 -4.14 24.18 11.70
N GLN A 252 -4.35 22.97 11.21
CA GLN A 252 -5.65 22.29 11.28
C GLN A 252 -6.06 22.01 12.73
N ALA A 253 -5.13 21.54 13.56
CA ALA A 253 -5.36 21.31 14.98
C ALA A 253 -5.78 22.60 15.69
N GLY A 254 -5.05 23.70 15.49
CA GLY A 254 -5.36 25.00 16.07
C GLY A 254 -6.73 25.54 15.64
N ALA A 255 -7.08 25.39 14.35
CA ALA A 255 -8.38 25.79 13.84
C ALA A 255 -9.53 24.99 14.47
N LEU A 256 -9.36 23.67 14.63
CA LEU A 256 -10.34 22.80 15.29
C LEU A 256 -10.47 23.14 16.79
N GLN A 257 -9.36 23.30 17.50
CA GLN A 257 -9.33 23.62 18.93
C GLN A 257 -10.04 24.94 19.27
N THR A 258 -10.02 25.91 18.35
CA THR A 258 -10.67 27.20 18.55
C THR A 258 -12.19 27.09 18.62
N ARG A 259 -12.80 26.09 17.94
CA ARG A 259 -14.27 26.01 17.76
C ARG A 259 -14.89 24.70 18.23
N TYR A 260 -14.08 23.68 18.50
CA TYR A 260 -14.54 22.33 18.82
C TYR A 260 -13.78 21.75 20.01
N ARG A 261 -14.45 20.85 20.74
CA ARG A 261 -13.85 20.02 21.78
C ARG A 261 -14.00 18.55 21.42
N VAL A 262 -13.04 17.72 21.81
CA VAL A 262 -13.19 16.26 21.71
C VAL A 262 -14.28 15.83 22.68
N SER A 263 -15.34 15.23 22.16
CA SER A 263 -16.45 14.69 22.95
C SER A 263 -16.20 13.23 23.32
N THR A 264 -15.82 12.42 22.34
CA THR A 264 -15.52 11.00 22.53
C THR A 264 -14.38 10.58 21.62
N SER A 265 -13.59 9.62 22.06
CA SER A 265 -12.55 8.98 21.26
C SER A 265 -12.68 7.46 21.41
N THR A 266 -12.71 6.78 20.28
CA THR A 266 -12.80 5.32 20.22
C THR A 266 -11.54 4.80 19.52
N PRO A 267 -10.62 4.17 20.26
CA PRO A 267 -9.48 3.50 19.65
C PRO A 267 -9.97 2.26 18.89
N VAL A 268 -9.35 2.03 17.73
CA VAL A 268 -9.44 0.79 16.96
C VAL A 268 -8.01 0.36 16.61
N THR A 269 -7.82 -0.83 16.03
CA THR A 269 -6.46 -1.32 15.72
C THR A 269 -5.71 -0.31 14.82
N GLY A 270 -4.65 0.27 15.36
CA GLY A 270 -3.76 1.25 14.72
C GLY A 270 -4.32 2.66 14.50
N MET A 271 -5.56 2.94 14.92
CA MET A 271 -6.20 4.23 14.69
C MET A 271 -7.05 4.69 15.87
N THR A 272 -7.39 5.97 15.89
CA THR A 272 -8.35 6.55 16.82
C THR A 272 -9.41 7.31 16.02
N VAL A 273 -10.68 7.01 16.27
CA VAL A 273 -11.82 7.76 15.73
C VAL A 273 -12.37 8.65 16.83
N SER A 274 -12.24 9.96 16.66
CA SER A 274 -12.69 10.95 17.63
C SER A 274 -13.85 11.77 17.10
N LEU A 275 -14.84 12.02 17.94
CA LEU A 275 -15.93 12.94 17.65
C LEU A 275 -15.62 14.30 18.28
N LEU A 276 -15.52 15.33 17.45
CA LEU A 276 -15.39 16.71 17.84
C LEU A 276 -16.75 17.39 17.80
N GLU A 277 -17.11 18.09 18.87
CA GLU A 277 -18.36 18.85 18.96
C GLU A 277 -18.09 20.34 19.11
N ARG A 278 -18.89 21.16 18.43
CA ARG A 278 -18.75 22.61 18.47
C ARG A 278 -18.98 23.16 19.87
N VAL A 279 -18.04 23.98 20.35
CA VAL A 279 -18.16 24.68 21.64
C VAL A 279 -19.31 25.69 21.55
N GLY A 280 -20.29 25.61 22.45
CA GLY A 280 -21.47 26.49 22.49
C GLY A 280 -22.78 25.91 21.94
N ALA A 281 -22.82 24.65 21.47
CA ALA A 281 -24.07 23.99 21.05
C ALA A 281 -24.92 23.47 22.22
N ALA A 282 -24.38 23.42 23.45
CA ALA A 282 -25.10 23.05 24.66
C ALA A 282 -25.57 24.31 25.42
N GLY A 283 -26.72 24.87 25.03
CA GLY A 283 -27.28 26.05 25.72
C GLY A 283 -28.64 26.54 25.23
N GLY A 284 -29.35 25.76 24.41
CA GLY A 284 -30.66 26.13 23.85
C GLY A 284 -31.81 25.25 24.32
N ALA A 285 -31.80 24.80 25.58
CA ALA A 285 -33.00 24.24 26.19
C ALA A 285 -33.85 25.42 26.71
N ARG A 286 -34.99 25.63 26.06
CA ARG A 286 -36.00 26.65 26.39
C ARG A 286 -36.32 26.61 27.89
N GLN A 287 -36.21 27.75 28.55
CA GLN A 287 -37.04 28.01 29.73
C GLN A 287 -38.34 28.64 29.21
N SER A 288 -39.43 27.91 29.42
CA SER A 288 -40.82 28.36 29.34
C SER A 288 -41.10 29.43 30.38
#